data_AF-A0A8J5T2W9-F1
#
_entry.id   AF-A0A8J5T2W9-F1
#
_cell.length_a   1.000
_cell.length_b   1.000
_cell.length_c   1.000
_cell.angle_alpha   90.00
_cell.angle_beta   90.00
_cell.angle_gamma   90.00
#
_symmetry.space_group_name_H-M   'P 1'
#
loop_
_entity.id
_entity.type
_entity.pdbx_description
1 polymer ?
#
loop_
_entity_poly.entity_id
_entity_poly.type
_entity_poly.pdbx_seq_one_letter_code
_entity_poly.pdbx_strand_id
1 'polypeptide(L)'
;MSTNRVDFLPYSWSIRRSRDRHVARPRILAGSIRRSRIGRSPIPPPLLVAPQPPIPTPMAASGAGKSLFQTFRKFFKKPWEITGPCASPEYRSALPGALEYRQRCPATLTEETRAIVPTSDPGTVYDIKYYTRDGRRDRPPVRRTLLRKTDLERYMAAKQFDPAKDFPAPYVNTAVEEDYDAVGGGYQ
;
A
#
# COMPACT_ATOMS: atom_id res chain seq x y z
N MET A 1 2.78 -17.72 -60.26
CA MET A 1 1.38 -17.65 -59.77
C MET A 1 1.43 -17.32 -58.29
N SER A 2 0.94 -16.13 -57.96
CA SER A 2 0.89 -15.56 -56.61
C SER A 2 -0.37 -16.05 -55.91
N THR A 3 -0.25 -16.57 -54.68
CA THR A 3 -1.34 -16.56 -53.70
C THR A 3 -0.77 -16.55 -52.28
N ASN A 4 -1.34 -15.64 -51.49
CA ASN A 4 -0.93 -15.18 -50.18
C ASN A 4 -1.12 -16.23 -49.10
N ARG A 5 -0.17 -16.32 -48.16
CA ARG A 5 -0.36 -16.98 -46.87
C ARG A 5 -0.18 -15.95 -45.77
N VAL A 6 -1.24 -15.79 -44.98
CA VAL A 6 -1.36 -14.82 -43.88
C VAL A 6 -0.76 -15.46 -42.64
N ASP A 7 0.37 -14.95 -42.17
CA ASP A 7 0.99 -15.39 -40.92
C ASP A 7 0.49 -14.52 -39.76
N PHE A 8 -0.17 -15.17 -38.80
CA PHE A 8 -0.61 -14.60 -37.53
C PHE A 8 0.60 -14.45 -36.60
N LEU A 9 1.03 -13.20 -36.36
CA LEU A 9 1.99 -12.87 -35.31
C LEU A 9 1.26 -12.71 -33.96
N PRO A 10 1.72 -13.30 -32.84
CA PRO A 10 1.30 -12.87 -31.52
C PRO A 10 2.08 -11.59 -31.15
N TYR A 11 1.54 -10.43 -31.51
CA TYR A 11 2.07 -9.14 -31.06
C TYR A 11 1.54 -8.86 -29.65
N SER A 12 2.38 -9.14 -28.65
CA SER A 12 2.15 -8.75 -27.26
C SER A 12 2.08 -7.23 -27.16
N TRP A 13 1.02 -6.72 -26.54
CA TRP A 13 0.82 -5.31 -26.22
C TRP A 13 1.88 -4.80 -25.23
N SER A 14 2.84 -4.01 -25.72
CA SER A 14 3.64 -3.15 -24.86
C SER A 14 3.06 -1.73 -24.88
N ILE A 15 2.40 -1.35 -23.79
CA ILE A 15 1.94 0.02 -23.53
C ILE A 15 3.17 0.96 -23.52
N ARG A 16 3.35 1.68 -24.62
CA ARG A 16 4.34 2.76 -24.76
C ARG A 16 3.76 4.02 -24.09
N ARG A 17 4.07 4.24 -22.80
CA ARG A 17 3.86 5.57 -22.19
C ARG A 17 4.92 6.53 -22.71
N SER A 18 4.59 7.24 -23.79
CA SER A 18 5.30 8.45 -24.19
C SER A 18 5.11 9.51 -23.10
N ARG A 19 6.19 9.95 -22.48
CA ARG A 19 6.23 11.15 -21.63
C ARG A 19 6.93 12.25 -22.41
N ASP A 20 6.23 12.82 -23.38
CA ASP A 20 6.54 14.18 -23.83
C ASP A 20 6.06 15.16 -22.74
N ARG A 21 7.00 15.69 -21.97
CA ARG A 21 6.76 16.85 -21.10
C ARG A 21 7.24 18.10 -21.83
N HIS A 22 6.39 18.66 -22.67
CA HIS A 22 6.45 20.10 -22.94
C HIS A 22 6.00 20.83 -21.67
N VAL A 23 6.97 21.46 -20.99
CA VAL A 23 6.74 22.34 -19.84
C VAL A 23 6.20 23.67 -20.37
N ALA A 24 4.88 23.83 -20.40
CA ALA A 24 4.25 25.13 -20.45
C ALA A 24 3.89 25.54 -19.01
N ARG A 25 4.56 26.58 -18.50
CA ARG A 25 4.29 27.19 -17.19
C ARG A 25 3.05 28.10 -17.30
N PRO A 26 1.99 27.93 -16.50
CA PRO A 26 1.03 29.00 -16.30
C PRO A 26 1.56 29.98 -15.24
N ARG A 27 1.71 31.21 -15.67
CA ARG A 27 2.07 32.41 -14.90
C ARG A 27 0.88 32.76 -14.00
N ILE A 28 0.97 32.48 -12.71
CA ILE A 28 -0.04 32.93 -11.73
C ILE A 28 0.24 34.40 -11.42
N LEU A 29 -0.69 35.25 -11.84
CA LEU A 29 -0.74 36.68 -11.51
C LEU A 29 -0.96 36.84 -9.99
N ALA A 30 -0.04 37.54 -9.33
CA ALA A 30 -0.18 37.96 -7.95
C ALA A 30 -1.29 39.04 -7.86
N GLY A 31 -2.48 38.63 -7.44
CA GLY A 31 -3.56 39.54 -7.06
C GLY A 31 -3.35 40.06 -5.64
N SER A 32 -2.91 41.32 -5.53
CA SER A 32 -2.82 42.08 -4.28
C SER A 32 -4.22 42.39 -3.73
N ILE A 33 -4.68 41.65 -2.72
CA ILE A 33 -5.85 42.02 -1.92
C ILE A 33 -5.39 42.98 -0.81
N ARG A 34 -5.68 44.28 -0.99
CA ARG A 34 -5.50 45.31 0.05
C ARG A 34 -6.50 45.05 1.18
N ARG A 35 -6.01 44.65 2.36
CA ARG A 35 -6.79 44.75 3.62
C ARG A 35 -6.85 46.21 4.03
N SER A 36 -8.04 46.80 3.94
CA SER A 36 -8.36 48.09 4.56
C SER A 36 -8.28 47.97 6.08
N ARG A 37 -7.50 48.86 6.72
CA ARG A 37 -7.51 49.07 8.18
C ARG A 37 -8.86 49.67 8.56
N ILE A 38 -9.68 48.91 9.28
CA ILE A 38 -10.79 49.47 10.05
C ILE A 38 -10.18 50.08 11.31
N GLY A 39 -10.37 51.39 11.49
CA GLY A 39 -9.89 52.15 12.63
C GLY A 39 -10.50 51.66 13.94
N ARG A 40 -9.67 51.56 14.98
CA ARG A 40 -10.11 51.37 16.36
C ARG A 40 -10.58 52.72 16.91
N SER A 41 -11.85 52.83 17.26
CA SER A 41 -12.34 53.91 18.13
C SER A 41 -11.89 53.67 19.58
N PRO A 42 -11.66 54.73 20.38
CA PRO A 42 -11.29 54.59 21.78
C PRO A 42 -12.50 54.19 22.63
N ILE A 43 -12.25 53.27 23.56
CA ILE A 43 -13.19 52.69 24.52
C ILE A 43 -13.50 53.73 25.62
N PRO A 44 -14.77 53.95 26.03
CA PRO A 44 -15.09 54.79 27.19
C PRO A 44 -14.87 54.04 28.52
N PRO A 45 -14.56 54.74 29.62
CA PRO A 45 -14.26 54.11 30.91
C PRO A 45 -15.49 53.47 31.58
N PRO A 46 -15.31 52.43 32.41
CA PRO A 46 -16.39 51.69 33.03
C PRO A 46 -17.04 52.47 34.17
N LEU A 47 -18.37 52.56 34.14
CA LEU A 47 -19.18 53.06 35.26
C LEU A 47 -19.23 52.00 36.38
N LEU A 48 -19.01 52.45 37.62
CA LEU A 48 -19.14 51.70 38.86
C LEU A 48 -20.52 51.03 38.96
N VAL A 49 -20.55 49.70 38.97
CA VAL A 49 -21.74 48.89 39.25
C VAL A 49 -21.82 48.63 40.75
N ALA A 50 -22.91 49.05 41.39
CA ALA A 50 -23.23 48.75 42.78
C ALA A 50 -23.60 47.25 42.97
N PRO A 51 -23.29 46.63 44.13
CA PRO A 51 -23.60 45.21 44.37
C PRO A 51 -25.08 44.98 44.68
N GLN A 52 -25.69 44.01 43.99
CA GLN A 52 -27.04 43.47 44.24
C GLN A 52 -26.97 42.23 45.16
N PRO A 53 -28.00 41.92 45.97
CA PRO A 53 -28.02 40.77 46.89
C PRO A 53 -28.33 39.41 46.20
N PRO A 54 -27.92 38.26 46.78
CA PRO A 54 -28.06 36.95 46.14
C PRO A 54 -29.48 36.37 46.21
N ILE A 55 -29.92 35.74 45.12
CA ILE A 55 -31.18 35.01 44.97
C ILE A 55 -30.95 33.51 45.31
N PRO A 56 -31.83 32.83 46.06
CA PRO A 56 -31.69 31.39 46.33
C PRO A 56 -32.15 30.51 45.17
N THR A 57 -31.34 29.51 44.79
CA THR A 57 -31.66 28.47 43.81
C THR A 57 -32.37 27.27 44.46
N PRO A 58 -33.46 26.70 43.88
CA PRO A 58 -34.04 25.46 44.36
C PRO A 58 -33.22 24.24 43.87
N MET A 59 -32.87 23.33 44.79
CA MET A 59 -32.18 22.08 44.46
C MET A 59 -33.08 21.11 43.68
N ALA A 60 -32.63 20.67 42.51
CA ALA A 60 -33.27 19.62 41.73
C ALA A 60 -32.83 18.23 42.22
N ALA A 61 -33.75 17.46 42.82
CA ALA A 61 -33.58 16.03 43.06
C ALA A 61 -34.02 15.25 41.81
N SER A 62 -33.06 14.75 41.02
CA SER A 62 -33.28 13.69 40.02
C SER A 62 -31.96 13.08 39.55
N GLY A 63 -31.40 12.18 40.37
CA GLY A 63 -30.11 11.52 40.09
C GLY A 63 -30.01 10.03 40.44
N ALA A 64 -31.08 9.36 40.89
CA ALA A 64 -30.98 8.00 41.44
C ALA A 64 -31.46 6.86 40.50
N GLY A 65 -32.15 7.15 39.39
CA GLY A 65 -32.75 6.12 38.53
C GLY A 65 -31.85 5.57 37.40
N LYS A 66 -30.69 6.17 37.14
CA LYS A 66 -29.85 5.83 35.95
C LYS A 66 -28.83 4.71 36.20
N SER A 67 -28.55 4.36 37.46
CA SER A 67 -27.52 3.37 37.83
C SER A 67 -28.01 1.91 37.76
N LEU A 68 -29.28 1.66 38.08
CA LEU A 68 -29.88 0.32 38.06
C LEU A 68 -30.10 -0.21 36.63
N PHE A 69 -30.45 0.64 35.67
CA PHE A 69 -30.55 0.24 34.27
C PHE A 69 -29.19 -0.09 33.64
N GLN A 70 -28.09 0.48 34.15
CA GLN A 70 -26.74 0.13 33.71
C GLN A 70 -26.30 -1.27 34.15
N THR A 71 -26.72 -1.73 35.34
CA THR A 71 -26.34 -3.08 35.82
C THR A 71 -27.07 -4.17 35.07
N PHE A 72 -28.36 -4.01 34.76
CA PHE A 72 -29.12 -4.98 33.94
C PHE A 72 -28.55 -5.15 32.52
N ARG A 73 -28.09 -4.06 31.90
CA ARG A 73 -27.50 -4.10 30.55
C ARG A 73 -26.13 -4.82 30.49
N LYS A 74 -25.49 -5.08 31.64
CA LYS A 74 -24.26 -5.87 31.74
C LYS A 74 -24.49 -7.38 31.80
N PHE A 75 -25.68 -7.82 32.24
CA PHE A 75 -26.02 -9.25 32.34
C PHE A 75 -26.58 -9.83 31.04
N PHE A 76 -27.22 -9.01 30.19
CA PHE A 76 -27.65 -9.42 28.86
C PHE A 76 -26.52 -9.20 27.86
N LYS A 77 -25.71 -10.24 27.64
CA LYS A 77 -24.87 -10.32 26.44
C LYS A 77 -25.75 -10.17 25.22
N LYS A 78 -25.27 -9.48 24.19
CA LYS A 78 -26.05 -9.42 22.95
C LYS A 78 -26.15 -10.85 22.40
N PRO A 79 -27.30 -11.27 21.85
CA PRO A 79 -27.49 -12.67 21.49
C PRO A 79 -26.48 -13.18 20.44
N TRP A 80 -25.91 -12.28 19.64
CA TRP A 80 -24.85 -12.56 18.66
C TRP A 80 -23.42 -12.59 19.24
N GLU A 81 -23.25 -12.39 20.54
CA GLU A 81 -21.96 -12.49 21.26
C GLU A 81 -21.81 -13.86 21.96
N ILE A 82 -22.77 -14.79 21.77
CA ILE A 82 -22.78 -16.12 22.41
C ILE A 82 -22.06 -17.15 21.53
N THR A 83 -22.26 -17.12 20.21
CA THR A 83 -21.62 -18.03 19.26
C THR A 83 -21.24 -17.29 17.97
N GLY A 84 -20.24 -17.83 17.26
CA GLY A 84 -19.77 -17.28 15.99
C GLY A 84 -18.56 -16.35 16.13
N PRO A 85 -18.16 -15.67 15.03
CA PRO A 85 -16.93 -14.87 14.99
C PRO A 85 -16.87 -13.78 16.06
N CYS A 86 -18.00 -13.15 16.39
CA CYS A 86 -18.07 -12.09 17.41
C CYS A 86 -17.92 -12.58 18.85
N ALA A 87 -17.87 -13.90 19.08
CA ALA A 87 -17.66 -14.51 20.38
C ALA A 87 -16.20 -14.92 20.64
N SER A 88 -15.33 -14.88 19.62
CA SER A 88 -13.91 -15.22 19.79
C SER A 88 -13.14 -14.06 20.42
N PRO A 89 -12.16 -14.33 21.31
CA PRO A 89 -11.33 -13.28 21.92
C PRO A 89 -10.43 -12.55 20.92
N GLU A 90 -10.21 -13.15 19.75
CA GLU A 90 -9.39 -12.62 18.67
C GLU A 90 -10.15 -11.64 17.76
N TYR A 91 -11.49 -11.63 17.85
CA TYR A 91 -12.33 -10.78 17.03
C TYR A 91 -12.14 -9.29 17.36
N ARG A 92 -11.72 -8.52 16.35
CA ARG A 92 -11.63 -7.05 16.42
C ARG A 92 -12.62 -6.39 15.46
N SER A 93 -13.26 -5.31 15.90
CA SER A 93 -14.18 -4.55 15.06
C SER A 93 -13.42 -3.83 13.93
N ALA A 94 -13.98 -3.83 12.73
CA ALA A 94 -13.35 -3.28 11.53
C ALA A 94 -13.27 -1.74 11.49
N LEU A 95 -13.99 -1.04 12.37
CA LEU A 95 -14.04 0.42 12.42
C LEU A 95 -13.00 0.93 13.43
N PRO A 96 -11.81 1.36 12.99
CA PRO A 96 -10.88 2.03 13.90
C PRO A 96 -11.47 3.36 14.36
N GLY A 97 -11.09 3.80 15.56
CA GLY A 97 -11.46 5.13 16.02
C GLY A 97 -10.92 6.20 15.06
N ALA A 98 -11.66 7.30 14.88
CA ALA A 98 -11.22 8.41 14.01
C ALA A 98 -9.89 9.04 14.46
N LEU A 99 -9.51 8.88 15.73
CA LEU A 99 -8.24 9.34 16.30
C LEU A 99 -7.10 8.32 16.11
N GLU A 100 -7.41 7.04 15.91
CA GLU A 100 -6.45 5.94 15.85
C GLU A 100 -5.94 5.74 14.42
N TYR A 101 -6.85 5.79 13.45
CA TYR A 101 -6.49 5.62 12.05
C TYR A 101 -6.09 6.96 11.43
N ARG A 102 -4.88 7.02 10.86
CA ARG A 102 -4.39 8.16 10.06
C ARG A 102 -4.36 9.48 10.84
N GLN A 103 -3.85 9.43 12.07
CA GLN A 103 -3.64 10.60 12.92
C GLN A 103 -2.85 11.73 12.22
N ARG A 104 -1.89 11.36 11.35
CA ARG A 104 -1.15 12.30 10.50
C ARG A 104 -1.66 12.21 9.06
N CYS A 105 -1.92 13.36 8.44
CA CYS A 105 -2.20 13.42 7.01
C CYS A 105 -0.93 12.99 6.23
N PRO A 106 -1.07 12.27 5.10
CA PRO A 106 0.08 11.78 4.33
C PRO A 106 0.96 12.91 3.75
N ALA A 107 0.39 14.10 3.58
CA ALA A 107 1.11 15.29 3.11
C ALA A 107 1.78 16.08 4.23
N THR A 108 1.53 15.75 5.50
CA THR A 108 2.15 16.42 6.64
C THR A 108 3.51 15.80 6.90
N LEU A 109 4.54 16.36 6.26
CA LEU A 109 5.93 15.97 6.47
C LEU A 109 6.47 16.68 7.72
N THR A 110 6.88 15.89 8.71
CA THR A 110 7.67 16.32 9.87
C THR A 110 9.12 15.92 9.63
N GLU A 111 10.09 16.54 10.30
CA GLU A 111 11.50 16.15 10.20
C GLU A 111 11.72 14.64 10.47
N GLU A 112 10.99 14.08 11.44
CA GLU A 112 10.98 12.65 11.77
C GLU A 112 10.45 11.74 10.64
N THR A 113 9.53 12.24 9.81
CA THR A 113 8.85 11.46 8.77
C THR A 113 9.39 11.75 7.37
N ARG A 114 10.45 12.55 7.26
CA ARG A 114 11.11 12.84 5.99
C ARG A 114 11.86 11.60 5.52
N ALA A 115 11.22 10.79 4.67
CA ALA A 115 11.84 9.62 4.07
C ALA A 115 12.98 10.02 3.11
N ILE A 116 14.18 9.48 3.35
CA ILE A 116 15.30 9.51 2.40
C ILE A 116 15.27 8.18 1.64
N VAL A 117 14.75 8.19 0.42
CA VAL A 117 14.69 6.98 -0.41
C VAL A 117 16.03 6.81 -1.15
N PRO A 118 16.81 5.75 -0.86
CA PRO A 118 18.08 5.54 -1.55
C PRO A 118 17.82 5.28 -3.03
N THR A 119 18.59 5.95 -3.90
CA THR A 119 18.44 5.85 -5.36
C THR A 119 19.50 4.93 -5.99
N SER A 120 20.66 4.79 -5.36
CA SER A 120 21.78 4.00 -5.88
C SER A 120 22.52 3.35 -4.74
N ASP A 121 23.11 2.18 -5.01
CA ASP A 121 23.96 1.50 -4.05
C ASP A 121 25.25 2.29 -3.83
N PRO A 122 25.75 2.40 -2.58
CA PRO A 122 26.88 3.26 -2.24
C PRO A 122 28.16 2.91 -3.02
N GLY A 123 28.35 1.63 -3.37
CA GLY A 123 29.48 1.20 -4.21
C GLY A 123 29.47 1.83 -5.61
N THR A 124 28.29 2.14 -6.15
CA THR A 124 28.12 2.71 -7.51
C THR A 124 28.04 4.23 -7.54
N VAL A 125 28.02 4.88 -6.37
CA VAL A 125 27.98 6.34 -6.26
C VAL A 125 29.31 6.94 -6.70
N TYR A 126 30.43 6.35 -6.26
CA TYR A 126 31.77 6.83 -6.58
C TYR A 126 32.44 6.01 -7.71
N ASP A 127 32.21 4.69 -7.79
CA ASP A 127 32.64 3.88 -8.93
C ASP A 127 31.57 3.88 -10.03
N ILE A 128 31.64 4.89 -10.89
CA ILE A 128 30.61 5.18 -11.90
C ILE A 128 30.78 4.38 -13.21
N LYS A 129 31.66 3.38 -13.24
CA LYS A 129 31.89 2.57 -14.44
C LYS A 129 30.60 1.88 -14.87
N TYR A 130 30.12 2.25 -16.06
CA TYR A 130 28.85 1.75 -16.55
C TYR A 130 28.95 0.35 -17.19
N TYR A 131 30.04 0.07 -17.92
CA TYR A 131 30.15 -1.16 -18.71
C TYR A 131 30.19 -2.43 -17.85
N THR A 132 30.70 -2.35 -16.62
CA THR A 132 30.69 -3.45 -15.65
C THR A 132 29.30 -3.70 -15.04
N ARG A 133 28.44 -2.68 -15.03
CA ARG A 133 27.07 -2.74 -14.48
C ARG A 133 26.02 -3.04 -15.56
N ASP A 134 26.35 -2.91 -16.84
CA ASP A 134 25.41 -3.02 -17.95
C ASP A 134 25.03 -4.49 -18.26
N GLY A 135 24.12 -5.04 -17.45
CA GLY A 135 23.54 -6.37 -17.69
C GLY A 135 22.66 -6.47 -18.95
N ARG A 136 22.37 -5.37 -19.66
CA ARG A 136 21.54 -5.40 -20.87
C ARG A 136 22.37 -5.77 -22.11
N ARG A 137 23.61 -5.27 -22.18
CA ARG A 137 24.54 -5.51 -23.29
C ARG A 137 25.53 -6.62 -23.01
N ASP A 138 25.80 -6.90 -21.73
CA ASP A 138 26.65 -8.01 -21.31
C ASP A 138 25.92 -9.36 -21.44
N ARG A 139 25.59 -9.70 -22.68
CA ARG A 139 24.98 -10.98 -23.03
C ARG A 139 25.82 -11.64 -24.11
N PRO A 140 26.02 -12.98 -24.04
CA PRO A 140 26.75 -13.67 -25.09
C PRO A 140 26.06 -13.46 -26.44
N PRO A 141 26.82 -13.29 -27.53
CA PRO A 141 26.24 -13.12 -28.86
C PRO A 141 25.50 -14.38 -29.30
N VAL A 142 24.42 -14.19 -30.08
CA VAL A 142 23.58 -15.30 -30.57
C VAL A 142 24.39 -16.15 -31.56
N ARG A 143 24.62 -17.42 -31.21
CA ARG A 143 25.27 -18.41 -32.09
C ARG A 143 24.20 -19.17 -32.88
N ARG A 144 24.28 -19.13 -34.22
CA ARG A 144 23.38 -19.87 -35.12
C ARG A 144 24.17 -20.90 -35.90
N THR A 145 23.83 -22.17 -35.75
CA THR A 145 24.46 -23.30 -36.45
C THR A 145 23.42 -24.02 -37.30
N LEU A 146 23.76 -24.33 -38.55
CA LEU A 146 22.91 -25.13 -39.44
C LEU A 146 23.21 -26.61 -39.21
N LEU A 147 22.19 -27.38 -38.82
CA LEU A 147 22.29 -28.83 -38.70
C LEU A 147 21.76 -29.48 -39.98
N ARG A 148 22.56 -30.34 -40.62
CA ARG A 148 22.15 -31.13 -41.78
C ARG A 148 21.72 -32.53 -41.33
N LYS A 149 21.06 -33.26 -42.24
CA LYS A 149 20.61 -34.64 -42.00
C LYS A 149 21.75 -35.54 -41.52
N THR A 150 22.94 -35.43 -42.13
CA THR A 150 24.14 -36.19 -41.76
C THR A 150 24.57 -35.98 -40.31
N ASP A 151 24.41 -34.76 -39.79
CA ASP A 151 24.79 -34.45 -38.42
C ASP A 151 23.77 -35.01 -37.44
N LEU A 152 22.48 -34.93 -37.78
CA LEU A 152 21.40 -35.51 -36.98
C LEU A 152 21.51 -37.03 -36.87
N GLU A 153 21.83 -37.73 -37.97
CA GLU A 153 22.04 -39.19 -37.95
C GLU A 153 23.19 -39.58 -37.03
N ARG A 154 24.29 -38.80 -37.02
CA ARG A 154 25.41 -38.99 -36.09
C ARG A 154 24.99 -38.79 -34.63
N TYR A 155 24.21 -37.74 -34.34
CA TYR A 155 23.71 -37.49 -32.99
C TYR A 155 22.75 -38.59 -32.52
N MET A 156 21.88 -39.08 -33.40
CA MET A 156 20.95 -40.17 -33.09
C MET A 156 21.68 -41.48 -32.82
N ALA A 157 22.70 -41.80 -33.63
CA ALA A 157 23.51 -43.00 -33.43
C ALA A 157 24.34 -42.94 -32.12
N ALA A 158 24.78 -41.74 -31.72
CA ALA A 158 25.59 -41.55 -30.51
C ALA A 158 24.77 -41.42 -29.22
N LYS A 159 23.49 -41.02 -29.29
CA LYS A 159 22.68 -40.72 -28.12
C LYS A 159 22.05 -41.99 -27.53
N GLN A 160 22.43 -42.34 -26.30
CA GLN A 160 21.77 -43.35 -25.47
C GLN A 160 21.07 -42.65 -24.31
N PHE A 161 19.84 -43.08 -23.98
CA PHE A 161 19.06 -42.48 -22.88
C PHE A 161 19.22 -43.29 -21.59
N ASP A 162 19.65 -42.63 -20.53
CA ASP A 162 19.64 -43.13 -19.15
C ASP A 162 18.33 -42.69 -18.46
N PRO A 163 17.48 -43.62 -17.99
CA PRO A 163 16.23 -43.31 -17.30
C PRO A 163 16.39 -42.42 -16.06
N ALA A 164 17.56 -42.40 -15.43
CA ALA A 164 17.78 -41.62 -14.21
C ALA A 164 18.19 -40.15 -14.44
N LYS A 165 18.72 -39.78 -15.62
CA LYS A 165 19.40 -38.49 -15.83
C LYS A 165 18.92 -37.68 -17.02
N ASP A 166 18.49 -38.35 -18.10
CA ASP A 166 18.20 -37.66 -19.37
C ASP A 166 16.76 -37.14 -19.46
N PHE A 167 15.90 -37.56 -18.54
CA PHE A 167 14.52 -37.12 -18.48
C PHE A 167 14.40 -35.85 -17.61
N PRO A 168 13.65 -34.84 -18.05
CA PRO A 168 13.42 -33.65 -17.24
C PRO A 168 12.73 -34.05 -15.93
N ALA A 169 13.24 -33.54 -14.81
CA ALA A 169 12.66 -33.82 -13.51
C ALA A 169 11.19 -33.36 -13.48
N PRO A 170 10.23 -34.25 -13.16
CA PRO A 170 8.84 -33.84 -13.00
C PRO A 170 8.73 -32.91 -11.80
N TYR A 171 7.92 -31.85 -11.95
CA TYR A 171 7.52 -31.03 -10.82
C TYR A 171 6.42 -31.78 -10.05
N VAL A 172 6.83 -32.62 -9.10
CA VAL A 172 5.91 -33.46 -8.30
C VAL A 172 5.37 -32.64 -7.14
N ASN A 173 4.09 -32.32 -7.19
CA ASN A 173 3.37 -31.78 -6.03
C ASN A 173 2.97 -32.95 -5.13
N THR A 174 3.38 -32.91 -3.86
CA THR A 174 2.92 -33.87 -2.86
C THR A 174 1.51 -33.49 -2.40
N ALA A 175 0.63 -34.47 -2.22
CA ALA A 175 -0.61 -34.23 -1.48
C ALA A 175 -0.23 -33.96 -0.03
N VAL A 176 -0.50 -32.74 0.43
CA VAL A 176 -0.29 -32.32 1.83
C VAL A 176 -1.67 -32.11 2.43
N GLU A 177 -1.90 -32.68 3.61
CA GLU A 177 -3.06 -32.35 4.42
C GLU A 177 -2.74 -31.03 5.16
N GLU A 178 -3.40 -29.96 4.74
CA GLU A 178 -3.21 -28.64 5.32
C GLU A 178 -4.14 -28.48 6.52
N ASP A 179 -3.57 -28.10 7.66
CA ASP A 179 -4.32 -27.76 8.87
C ASP A 179 -4.27 -26.24 9.10
N TYR A 180 -5.39 -25.70 9.59
CA TYR A 180 -5.70 -24.27 9.60
C TYR A 180 -4.70 -23.46 10.44
N ASP A 181 -4.25 -24.02 11.57
CA ASP A 181 -3.35 -23.35 12.51
C ASP A 181 -1.92 -23.94 12.52
N ALA A 182 -1.57 -24.80 11.54
CA ALA A 182 -0.31 -25.55 11.55
C ALA A 182 0.94 -24.67 11.40
N VAL A 183 0.84 -23.54 10.71
CA VAL A 183 1.98 -22.62 10.50
C VAL A 183 1.86 -21.47 11.48
N GLY A 184 2.78 -21.40 12.45
CA GLY A 184 2.85 -20.29 13.41
C GLY A 184 1.66 -20.21 14.38
N GLY A 185 0.82 -21.25 14.48
CA GLY A 185 -0.38 -21.21 15.31
C GLY A 185 -1.47 -20.31 14.73
N GLY A 186 -1.52 -20.14 13.40
CA GLY A 186 -2.50 -19.29 12.71
C GLY A 186 -2.11 -17.81 12.59
N TYR A 187 -0.94 -17.40 13.11
CA TYR A 187 -0.45 -16.01 13.09
C TYR A 187 1.03 -15.95 12.66
N GLN A 188 1.36 -15.09 11.68
CA GLN A 188 2.72 -14.89 11.15
C GLN A 188 3.14 -13.42 11.17
#